data_AF-A0A7K4VRP7-F1
#
_entry.id   AF-A0A7K4VRP7-F1
#
_cell.length_a   1.000
_cell.length_b   1.000
_cell.length_c   1.000
_cell.angle_alpha   90.00
_cell.angle_beta   90.00
_cell.angle_gamma   90.00
#
_symmetry.space_group_name_H-M   'P 1'
#
loop_
_entity.id
_entity.type
_entity.pdbx_description
1 polymer ?
#
loop_
_entity_poly.entity_id
_entity_poly.type
_entity_poly.pdbx_seq_one_letter_code
_entity_poly.pdbx_strand_id
1 'polypeptide(L)'
;FHSIVRALLQSYGVVELERAIVNISAIIDRIEQHTADAIPPLQEEVDGLSCVVMQNRTALNFILAAQGGECAMVNTICCSYVDQSGRIRKDLD
;
A
#
# COMPACT_ATOMS: atom_id res chain seq x y z
N PHE A 1 35.28 -43.87 -6.77
CA PHE A 1 33.86 -44.13 -6.40
C PHE A 1 33.37 -43.24 -5.26
N HIS A 2 33.96 -43.28 -4.06
CA HIS A 2 33.50 -42.50 -2.91
C HIS A 2 33.51 -40.96 -3.10
N SER A 3 34.50 -40.44 -3.84
CA SER A 3 34.65 -39.00 -4.07
C SER A 3 33.58 -38.41 -5.00
N ILE A 4 33.14 -39.17 -6.01
CA ILE A 4 32.13 -38.74 -6.99
C ILE A 4 30.74 -38.77 -6.35
N VAL A 5 30.43 -39.81 -5.57
CA VAL A 5 29.14 -39.93 -4.86
C VAL A 5 28.98 -38.79 -3.84
N ARG A 6 30.04 -38.40 -3.12
CA ARG A 6 30.00 -37.26 -2.19
C ARG A 6 29.76 -35.94 -2.92
N ALA A 7 30.41 -35.72 -4.06
CA ALA A 7 30.20 -34.52 -4.87
C ALA A 7 28.77 -34.44 -5.45
N LEU A 8 28.22 -35.56 -5.91
CA LEU A 8 26.85 -35.63 -6.45
C LEU A 8 25.77 -35.45 -5.37
N LEU A 9 25.98 -36.02 -4.18
CA LEU A 9 25.09 -35.78 -3.02
C LEU A 9 25.11 -34.32 -2.57
N GLN A 10 26.29 -33.68 -2.59
CA GLN A 10 26.42 -32.25 -2.29
C GLN A 10 25.74 -31.36 -3.35
N SER A 11 25.85 -31.70 -4.63
CA SER A 11 25.18 -30.92 -5.69
C SER A 11 23.67 -31.08 -5.67
N TYR A 12 23.14 -32.23 -5.26
CA TYR A 12 21.69 -32.46 -5.19
C TYR A 12 21.01 -31.48 -4.22
N GLY A 13 21.63 -31.22 -3.06
CA GLY A 13 21.12 -30.23 -2.10
C GLY A 13 21.14 -28.79 -2.65
N VAL A 14 22.14 -28.43 -3.45
CA VAL A 14 22.22 -27.11 -4.11
C VAL A 14 21.11 -26.96 -5.16
N VAL A 15 20.83 -27.99 -5.96
CA VAL A 15 19.76 -27.97 -6.97
C VAL A 15 18.37 -27.77 -6.34
N GLU A 16 18.09 -28.43 -5.22
CA GLU A 16 16.81 -28.27 -4.52
C GLU A 16 16.67 -26.85 -3.94
N LEU A 17 17.75 -26.30 -3.38
CA LEU A 17 17.76 -24.93 -2.89
C LEU A 17 17.58 -23.91 -4.02
N GLU A 18 18.21 -24.10 -5.18
CA GLU A 18 18.04 -23.25 -6.35
C GLU A 18 16.57 -23.23 -6.83
N ARG A 19 15.91 -24.40 -6.85
CA ARG A 19 14.47 -24.46 -7.16
C ARG A 19 13.62 -23.69 -6.15
N ALA A 20 13.92 -23.84 -4.86
CA ALA A 20 13.21 -23.12 -3.82
C ALA A 20 13.38 -21.59 -3.97
N ILE A 21 14.58 -21.12 -4.31
CA ILE A 21 14.86 -19.70 -4.59
C ILE A 21 14.05 -19.22 -5.79
N VAL A 22 14.07 -19.93 -6.92
CA VAL A 22 13.30 -19.55 -8.12
C VAL A 22 11.80 -19.50 -7.83
N ASN A 23 11.28 -20.46 -7.06
CA ASN A 23 9.87 -20.46 -6.68
C ASN A 23 9.52 -19.26 -5.77
N ILE A 24 10.40 -18.90 -4.82
CA ILE A 24 10.21 -17.72 -3.97
C ILE A 24 10.26 -16.44 -4.82
N SER A 25 11.21 -16.31 -5.74
CA SER A 25 11.28 -15.16 -6.66
C SER A 25 9.98 -15.00 -7.44
N ALA A 26 9.45 -16.08 -8.03
CA ALA A 26 8.19 -16.03 -8.76
C ALA A 26 6.99 -15.65 -7.87
N ILE A 27 7.01 -15.99 -6.58
CA ILE A 27 5.97 -15.56 -5.63
C ILE A 27 6.10 -14.07 -5.31
N ILE A 28 7.32 -13.57 -5.12
CA ILE A 28 7.57 -12.15 -4.87
C ILE A 28 7.11 -11.31 -6.05
N ASP A 29 7.47 -11.68 -7.29
CA ASP A 29 7.05 -10.97 -8.49
C ASP A 29 5.51 -10.90 -8.62
N ARG A 30 4.81 -11.98 -8.25
CA ARG A 30 3.35 -12.00 -8.24
C ARG A 30 2.77 -11.12 -7.15
N ILE A 31 3.35 -11.10 -5.96
CA ILE A 31 2.90 -10.22 -4.87
C ILE A 31 3.11 -8.76 -5.26
N GLU A 32 4.26 -8.43 -5.85
CA GLU A 32 4.57 -7.09 -6.35
C GLU A 32 3.53 -6.67 -7.40
N GLN A 33 3.30 -7.48 -8.43
CA GLN A 33 2.33 -7.18 -9.47
C GLN A 33 0.91 -7.00 -8.90
N HIS A 34 0.46 -7.91 -8.05
CA HIS A 34 -0.88 -7.81 -7.44
C HIS A 34 -1.02 -6.57 -6.54
N THR A 35 0.05 -6.17 -5.85
CA THR A 35 0.07 -4.98 -5.01
C THR A 35 0.06 -3.72 -5.86
N ALA A 36 0.88 -3.67 -6.92
CA ALA A 36 0.93 -2.57 -7.87
C ALA A 36 -0.40 -2.39 -8.62
N ASP A 37 -1.10 -3.48 -8.92
CA ASP A 37 -2.43 -3.44 -9.56
C ASP A 37 -3.55 -3.01 -8.58
N ALA A 38 -3.43 -3.34 -7.29
CA ALA A 38 -4.48 -3.07 -6.29
C ALA A 38 -4.42 -1.65 -5.70
N ILE A 39 -3.25 -1.02 -5.62
CA ILE A 39 -3.10 0.31 -5.01
C ILE A 39 -3.80 1.43 -5.82
N PRO A 40 -3.70 1.51 -7.17
CA PRO A 40 -4.35 2.57 -7.94
C PRO A 40 -5.86 2.70 -7.74
N PRO A 41 -6.69 1.63 -7.81
CA PRO A 41 -8.12 1.76 -7.58
C PRO A 41 -8.45 2.15 -6.13
N LEU A 42 -7.69 1.65 -5.15
CA LEU A 42 -7.85 2.07 -3.75
C LEU A 42 -7.53 3.57 -3.57
N GLN A 43 -6.52 4.07 -4.27
CA GLN A 43 -6.18 5.49 -4.27
C GLN A 43 -7.32 6.33 -4.88
N GLU A 44 -7.91 5.87 -5.98
CA GLU A 44 -9.06 6.54 -6.61
C GLU A 44 -10.28 6.59 -5.67
N GLU A 45 -10.57 5.50 -4.96
CA GLU A 45 -11.64 5.47 -3.95
C GLU A 45 -11.38 6.44 -2.79
N VAL A 46 -10.15 6.48 -2.28
CA VAL A 46 -9.75 7.41 -1.20
C VAL A 46 -9.82 8.86 -1.67
N ASP A 47 -9.41 9.15 -2.90
CA ASP A 47 -9.49 10.50 -3.48
C ASP A 47 -10.94 10.95 -3.62
N GLY A 48 -11.82 10.07 -4.12
CA GLY A 48 -13.26 10.32 -4.18
C GLY A 48 -13.87 10.58 -2.80
N LEU A 49 -13.54 9.73 -1.81
CA LEU A 49 -14.02 9.89 -0.44
C LEU A 49 -13.51 11.19 0.19
N SER A 50 -12.24 11.54 -0.03
CA SER A 50 -11.66 12.78 0.48
C SER A 50 -12.41 14.01 -0.03
N CYS A 51 -12.80 14.02 -1.31
CA CYS A 51 -13.58 15.07 -1.91
C CYS A 51 -14.94 15.25 -1.20
N VAL A 52 -15.68 14.15 -1.02
CA VAL A 52 -16.99 14.18 -0.35
C VAL A 52 -16.85 14.62 1.11
N VAL A 53 -15.84 14.13 1.84
CA VAL A 53 -15.60 14.51 3.24
C VAL A 53 -15.24 15.99 3.37
N MET A 54 -14.40 16.53 2.49
CA MET A 54 -14.05 17.96 2.48
C MET A 54 -15.25 18.84 2.13
N GLN A 55 -16.11 18.40 1.21
CA GLN A 55 -17.37 19.10 0.90
C GLN A 55 -18.31 19.11 2.11
N ASN A 56 -18.50 17.95 2.75
CA ASN A 56 -19.33 17.84 3.96
C ASN A 56 -18.83 18.75 5.07
N ARG A 57 -17.51 18.79 5.29
CA ARG A 57 -16.88 19.68 6.26
C ARG A 57 -17.10 21.15 5.95
N THR A 58 -16.99 21.54 4.68
CA THR A 58 -17.26 22.91 4.24
C THR A 58 -18.72 23.30 4.51
N ALA A 59 -19.67 22.42 4.17
CA ALA A 59 -21.09 22.63 4.45
C ALA A 59 -21.38 22.72 5.95
N LEU A 60 -20.78 21.85 6.77
CA LEU A 60 -20.90 21.89 8.22
C LEU A 60 -20.32 23.18 8.81
N ASN A 61 -19.17 23.64 8.33
CA ASN A 61 -18.58 24.92 8.75
C ASN A 61 -19.49 26.10 8.43
N PHE A 62 -20.19 26.07 7.29
CA PHE A 62 -21.17 27.08 6.95
C PHE A 62 -22.39 27.06 7.89
N ILE A 63 -22.95 25.87 8.15
CA ILE A 63 -24.09 25.68 9.07
C ILE A 63 -23.71 26.13 10.50
N LEU A 64 -22.49 25.84 10.92
CA LEU A 64 -21.97 26.10 12.25
C LEU A 64 -21.21 27.44 12.35
N ALA A 65 -21.30 28.31 11.35
CA ALA A 65 -20.52 29.54 11.29
C ALA A 65 -20.72 30.43 12.53
N ALA A 66 -21.94 30.52 13.05
CA ALA A 66 -22.26 31.28 14.26
C ALA A 66 -21.71 30.64 15.55
N GLN A 67 -21.33 29.36 15.50
CA GLN A 67 -20.70 28.65 16.61
C GLN A 67 -19.18 28.45 16.43
N GLY A 68 -18.57 29.15 15.47
CA GLY A 68 -17.13 29.06 15.21
C GLY A 68 -16.74 27.89 14.30
N GLY A 69 -17.70 27.29 13.59
CA GLY A 69 -17.50 26.16 12.70
C GLY A 69 -17.49 24.80 13.41
N GLU A 70 -17.29 23.75 12.63
CA GLU A 70 -17.27 22.36 13.09
C GLU A 70 -16.21 22.15 14.18
N CYS A 71 -14.98 22.62 13.98
CA CYS A 71 -13.89 22.35 14.92
C CYS A 71 -14.09 23.01 16.30
N ALA A 72 -14.68 24.21 16.35
CA ALA A 72 -15.03 24.84 17.63
C ALA A 72 -16.18 24.10 18.33
N MET A 73 -17.13 23.57 17.57
CA MET A 73 -18.31 22.87 18.09
C MET A 73 -18.03 21.46 18.60
N VAL A 74 -17.21 20.69 17.89
CA VAL A 74 -16.90 19.29 18.26
C VAL A 74 -15.90 19.23 19.43
N ASN A 75 -15.21 20.33 19.75
CA ASN A 75 -14.24 20.46 20.85
C ASN A 75 -13.17 19.33 20.84
N THR A 76 -12.77 18.91 19.65
CA THR A 76 -11.73 17.90 19.39
C THR A 76 -10.55 18.54 18.67
N ILE A 77 -9.44 17.81 18.55
CA ILE A 77 -8.32 18.23 17.71
C ILE A 77 -8.82 18.32 16.26
N CYS A 78 -8.70 19.52 15.69
CA CYS A 78 -9.11 19.80 14.31
C CYS A 78 -8.10 19.20 13.33
N CYS A 79 -8.52 18.21 12.54
CA CYS A 79 -7.67 17.57 11.53
C CYS A 79 -7.68 18.34 10.20
N SER A 80 -6.73 18.10 9.30
CA SER A 80 -6.80 18.52 7.90
C SER A 80 -6.58 17.30 7.02
N TYR A 81 -7.20 17.28 5.83
CA TYR A 81 -6.84 16.29 4.81
C TYR A 81 -5.42 16.58 4.31
N VAL A 82 -4.64 15.53 4.09
CA VAL A 82 -3.30 15.60 3.50
C VAL A 82 -3.29 14.64 2.31
N ASP A 83 -3.16 15.21 1.13
CA ASP A 83 -3.05 14.44 -0.11
C ASP A 83 -1.69 13.73 -0.17
N GLN A 84 -1.70 12.43 -0.42
CA GLN A 84 -0.51 11.58 -0.62
C GLN A 84 -0.44 10.98 -2.03
N SER A 85 -1.36 11.34 -2.94
CA SER A 85 -1.43 10.82 -4.31
C SER A 85 -0.12 10.99 -5.08
N GLY A 86 0.60 12.08 -4.84
CA GLY A 86 1.92 12.33 -5.44
C GLY A 86 3.00 11.35 -4.96
N ARG A 87 3.00 10.99 -3.68
CA ARG A 87 3.92 9.97 -3.14
C ARG A 87 3.54 8.59 -3.65
N ILE A 88 2.25 8.25 -3.62
CA ILE A 88 1.76 6.92 -4.01
C ILE A 88 2.06 6.62 -5.48
N ARG A 89 1.86 7.59 -6.38
CA ARG A 89 2.27 7.44 -7.79
C ARG A 89 3.77 7.19 -7.92
N LYS A 90 4.60 7.95 -7.22
CA LYS A 90 6.06 7.78 -7.24
C LYS A 90 6.53 6.43 -6.72
N ASP A 91 5.82 5.85 -5.74
CA ASP A 91 6.16 4.54 -5.18
C ASP A 91 5.73 3.37 -6.10
N LEU A 92 4.89 3.65 -7.10
CA LEU A 92 4.40 2.69 -8.10
C LEU A 92 5.09 2.80 -9.47
N ASP A 93 5.78 3.91 -9.73
CA ASP A 93 6.58 4.18 -10.94
C ASP A 93 7.97 3.52 -10.88
#